data_AF-A0A8H6LA11-F1
#
_entry.id   AF-A0A8H6LA11-F1
#
_cell.length_a   1.000
_cell.length_b   1.000
_cell.length_c   1.000
_cell.angle_alpha   90.00
_cell.angle_beta   90.00
_cell.angle_gamma   90.00
#
_symmetry.space_group_name_H-M   'P 1'
#
loop_
_entity.id
_entity.type
_entity.pdbx_description
1 polymer ?
#
loop_
_entity_poly.entity_id
_entity_poly.type
_entity_poly.pdbx_seq_one_letter_code
_entity_poly.pdbx_strand_id
1 'polypeptide(L)'
;MVKSTQIARIDGLLLAATVDDEQAETELADPKANAKMIIRRLNRNSEPQASIEAGKYTLHYLIQDQLCFLTICDHSYPRKLAFTYLSDLATEFTTTYSSSQYLSPNCRPYAFVEFDTFMQRTKKTYQDSRASQNLDKLNDELRDVTKVMTKNIEDLLYRGDSLERMGEMSGRLKEDSKKYRRAAVRINWELLLKHLVAGAPLHRHFARQVFLMGSSVLGFTVTVNICSA
;
A
#
# COMPACT_ATOMS: atom_id res chain seq x y z
N MET A 1 2.65 9.98 11.31
CA MET A 1 2.22 8.56 11.43
C MET A 1 2.64 7.79 10.19
N VAL A 2 2.75 6.46 10.28
CA VAL A 2 3.01 5.58 9.13
C VAL A 2 1.80 5.54 8.21
N LYS A 3 2.00 5.75 6.91
CA LYS A 3 0.96 5.88 5.89
C LYS A 3 0.88 4.66 4.98
N SER A 4 2.00 4.22 4.39
CA SER A 4 2.03 3.10 3.45
C SER A 4 3.40 2.43 3.48
N THR A 5 3.45 1.11 3.25
CA THR A 5 4.70 0.33 3.32
C THR A 5 4.82 -0.59 2.11
N GLN A 6 6.02 -0.71 1.57
CA GLN A 6 6.36 -1.54 0.41
C GLN A 6 7.60 -2.37 0.72
N ILE A 7 7.58 -3.64 0.29
CA ILE A 7 8.70 -4.55 0.35
C ILE A 7 9.07 -4.88 -1.09
N ALA A 8 10.30 -4.59 -1.45
CA ALA A 8 10.84 -4.84 -2.77
C ALA A 8 12.15 -5.60 -2.67
N ARG A 9 12.55 -6.27 -3.74
CA ARG A 9 13.93 -6.72 -3.91
C ARG A 9 14.74 -5.60 -4.56
N ILE A 10 16.06 -5.57 -4.33
CA ILE A 10 16.96 -4.52 -4.86
C ILE A 10 16.90 -4.40 -6.40
N ASP A 11 16.49 -5.45 -7.12
CA ASP A 11 16.28 -5.39 -8.58
C ASP A 11 15.00 -4.66 -9.00
N GLY A 12 14.23 -4.14 -8.04
CA GLY A 12 13.00 -3.40 -8.27
C GLY A 12 11.74 -4.25 -8.31
N LEU A 13 11.83 -5.55 -8.05
CA LEU A 13 10.67 -6.43 -7.97
C LEU A 13 9.89 -6.19 -6.67
N LEU A 14 8.65 -5.70 -6.77
CA LEU A 14 7.76 -5.57 -5.61
C LEU A 14 7.30 -6.95 -5.13
N LEU A 15 7.49 -7.22 -3.84
CA LEU A 15 7.17 -8.49 -3.18
C LEU A 15 5.86 -8.41 -2.40
N ALA A 16 5.67 -7.32 -1.66
CA ALA A 16 4.46 -7.04 -0.89
C ALA A 16 4.28 -5.53 -0.74
N ALA A 17 3.04 -5.08 -0.54
CA ALA A 17 2.73 -3.70 -0.21
C ALA A 17 1.46 -3.65 0.64
N THR A 18 1.31 -2.62 1.45
CA THR A 18 0.08 -2.40 2.21
C THR A 18 -1.03 -1.90 1.32
N VAL A 19 -2.24 -2.45 1.49
CA VAL A 19 -3.45 -1.89 0.85
C VAL A 19 -3.88 -0.63 1.61
N ASP A 20 -4.10 0.45 0.87
CA ASP A 20 -4.55 1.74 1.40
C ASP A 20 -5.99 2.04 0.92
N ASP A 21 -6.73 2.84 1.68
CA ASP A 21 -8.08 3.28 1.31
C ASP A 21 -8.06 4.24 0.11
N GLU A 22 -9.19 4.38 -0.61
CA GLU A 22 -9.26 5.18 -1.85
C GLU A 22 -8.81 6.65 -1.68
N GLN A 23 -9.12 7.25 -0.54
CA GLN A 23 -8.70 8.62 -0.22
C GLN A 23 -7.18 8.70 0.00
N ALA A 24 -6.62 7.74 0.74
CA ALA A 24 -5.18 7.66 0.99
C ALA A 24 -4.40 7.35 -0.30
N GLU A 25 -4.97 6.55 -1.21
CA GLU A 25 -4.34 6.32 -2.52
C GLU A 25 -4.19 7.58 -3.36
N THR A 26 -5.18 8.48 -3.28
CA THR A 26 -5.12 9.74 -4.01
C THR A 26 -4.10 10.70 -3.39
N GLU A 27 -4.08 10.79 -2.06
CA GLU A 27 -3.16 11.67 -1.33
C GLU A 27 -1.70 11.20 -1.42
N LEU A 28 -1.48 9.88 -1.42
CA LEU A 28 -0.15 9.27 -1.43
C LEU A 28 0.36 8.95 -2.83
N ALA A 29 -0.32 9.39 -3.89
CA ALA A 29 0.06 9.11 -5.27
C ALA A 29 1.51 9.55 -5.59
N ASP A 30 1.87 10.80 -5.25
CA ASP A 30 3.22 11.32 -5.52
C ASP A 30 4.29 10.67 -4.61
N PRO A 31 4.08 10.53 -3.29
CA PRO A 31 5.01 9.78 -2.43
C PRO A 31 5.23 8.33 -2.88
N LYS A 32 4.19 7.65 -3.38
CA LYS A 32 4.30 6.29 -3.92
C LYS A 32 5.06 6.23 -5.25
N ALA A 33 4.94 7.26 -6.08
CA ALA A 33 5.76 7.39 -7.28
C ALA A 33 7.24 7.57 -6.90
N ASN A 34 7.53 8.46 -5.95
CA ASN A 34 8.87 8.68 -5.41
C ASN A 34 9.45 7.38 -4.82
N ALA A 35 8.67 6.62 -4.04
CA ALA A 35 9.09 5.34 -3.50
C ALA A 35 9.55 4.35 -4.59
N LYS A 36 8.79 4.25 -5.69
CA LYS A 36 9.15 3.38 -6.83
C LYS A 36 10.42 3.85 -7.52
N MET A 37 10.62 5.16 -7.66
CA MET A 37 11.86 5.71 -8.21
C MET A 37 13.06 5.39 -7.32
N ILE A 38 12.91 5.54 -6.00
CA ILE A 38 13.94 5.20 -5.02
C ILE A 38 14.31 3.72 -5.16
N ILE A 39 13.34 2.82 -5.08
CA ILE A 39 13.55 1.37 -5.18
C ILE A 39 14.31 1.00 -6.47
N ARG A 40 13.99 1.63 -7.61
CA ARG A 40 14.69 1.40 -8.89
C ARG A 40 16.13 1.91 -8.91
N ARG A 41 16.47 2.90 -8.09
CA ARG A 41 17.81 3.49 -8.00
C ARG A 41 18.70 2.77 -6.98
N LEU A 42 18.09 2.04 -6.04
CA LEU A 42 18.84 1.25 -5.06
C LEU A 42 19.66 0.17 -5.76
N ASN A 43 20.84 -0.05 -5.23
CA ASN A 43 21.79 -1.06 -5.69
C ASN A 43 22.58 -1.59 -4.49
N ARG A 44 23.46 -2.56 -4.72
CA ARG A 44 24.26 -3.20 -3.66
C ARG A 44 25.23 -2.25 -2.94
N ASN A 45 25.58 -1.12 -3.56
CA ASN A 45 26.45 -0.10 -2.99
C ASN A 45 25.66 1.03 -2.31
N SER A 46 24.33 0.94 -2.29
CA SER A 46 23.50 1.92 -1.62
C SER A 46 23.63 1.76 -0.11
N GLU A 47 23.49 2.87 0.61
CA GLU A 47 23.48 2.85 2.07
C GLU A 47 22.41 1.88 2.58
N PRO A 48 22.69 1.09 3.63
CA PRO A 48 21.73 0.11 4.13
C PRO A 48 20.49 0.76 4.75
N GLN A 49 20.58 2.01 5.21
CA GLN A 49 19.47 2.76 5.76
C GLN A 49 19.57 4.22 5.33
N ALA A 50 18.47 4.80 4.86
CA ALA A 50 18.39 6.25 4.68
C ALA A 50 16.97 6.78 4.85
N SER A 51 16.90 8.09 5.11
CA SER A 51 15.65 8.86 5.18
C SER A 51 15.63 9.84 4.01
N ILE A 52 14.50 9.90 3.29
CA ILE A 52 14.33 10.73 2.12
C ILE A 52 13.14 11.66 2.36
N GLU A 53 13.41 12.96 2.40
CA GLU A 53 12.39 13.97 2.65
C GLU A 53 11.68 14.32 1.35
N ALA A 54 10.34 14.26 1.36
CA ALA A 54 9.47 14.52 0.22
C ALA A 54 8.29 15.41 0.63
N GLY A 55 8.58 16.68 0.91
CA GLY A 55 7.59 17.69 1.30
C GLY A 55 6.90 17.32 2.61
N LYS A 56 5.61 16.98 2.55
CA LYS A 56 4.78 16.63 3.72
C LYS A 56 5.12 15.27 4.33
N TYR A 57 5.79 14.41 3.56
CA TYR A 57 6.10 13.04 3.95
C TYR A 57 7.61 12.83 3.99
N THR A 58 8.01 11.82 4.75
CA THR A 58 9.38 11.30 4.76
C THR A 58 9.32 9.81 4.48
N LEU A 59 10.17 9.37 3.56
CA LEU A 59 10.31 7.99 3.15
C LEU A 59 11.53 7.42 3.86
N HIS A 60 11.35 6.36 4.63
CA HIS A 60 12.46 5.64 5.24
C HIS A 60 12.60 4.30 4.55
N TYR A 61 13.82 3.91 4.23
CA TYR A 61 14.09 2.57 3.72
C TYR A 61 15.20 1.88 4.52
N LEU A 62 15.05 0.56 4.64
CA LEU A 62 15.99 -0.37 5.23
C LEU A 62 16.30 -1.45 4.19
N ILE A 63 17.58 -1.66 3.91
CA ILE A 63 18.05 -2.73 3.05
C ILE A 63 18.62 -3.84 3.93
N GLN A 64 18.09 -5.05 3.77
CA GLN A 64 18.56 -6.26 4.45
C GLN A 64 18.39 -7.46 3.51
N ASP A 65 19.40 -8.32 3.40
CA ASP A 65 19.34 -9.56 2.59
C ASP A 65 18.89 -9.38 1.13
N GLN A 66 19.32 -8.29 0.48
CA GLN A 66 18.91 -7.88 -0.86
C GLN A 66 17.42 -7.51 -1.00
N LEU A 67 16.74 -7.29 0.11
CA LEU A 67 15.40 -6.73 0.20
C LEU A 67 15.48 -5.28 0.66
N CYS A 68 14.58 -4.46 0.13
CA CYS A 68 14.34 -3.08 0.52
C CYS A 68 12.95 -3.01 1.16
N PHE A 69 12.92 -2.66 2.45
CA PHE A 69 11.73 -2.35 3.20
C PHE A 69 11.59 -0.83 3.23
N LEU A 70 10.55 -0.30 2.59
CA LEU A 70 10.32 1.14 2.49
C LEU A 70 8.98 1.50 3.13
N THR A 71 8.98 2.52 3.97
CA THR A 71 7.75 3.09 4.55
C THR A 71 7.64 4.58 4.27
N ILE A 72 6.42 5.01 3.99
CA ILE A 72 6.02 6.41 3.83
C ILE A 72 5.36 6.83 5.13
N CYS A 73 5.83 7.92 5.74
CA CYS A 73 5.25 8.45 6.95
C CYS A 73 5.21 9.98 6.92
N ASP A 74 4.38 10.57 7.78
CA ASP A 74 4.37 12.03 7.91
C ASP A 74 5.73 12.53 8.41
N HIS A 75 6.12 13.72 7.97
CA HIS A 75 7.39 14.33 8.35
C HIS A 75 7.57 14.48 9.88
N SER A 76 6.48 14.65 10.63
CA SER A 76 6.51 14.73 12.11
C SER A 76 6.70 13.39 12.82
N TYR A 77 6.71 12.27 12.09
CA TYR A 77 6.82 10.96 12.70
C TYR A 77 8.27 10.68 13.16
N PRO A 78 8.50 10.20 14.39
CA PRO A 78 9.84 9.96 14.87
C PRO A 78 10.60 8.94 14.02
N ARG A 79 11.77 9.34 13.53
CA ARG A 79 12.65 8.49 12.70
C ARG A 79 12.99 7.16 13.38
N LYS A 80 13.26 7.18 14.68
CA LYS A 80 13.58 5.97 15.46
C LYS A 80 12.47 4.93 15.30
N LEU A 81 11.22 5.33 15.52
CA LEU A 81 10.06 4.45 15.40
C LEU A 81 9.86 3.92 13.97
N ALA A 82 10.12 4.74 12.95
CA ALA A 82 10.02 4.30 11.57
C ALA A 82 11.02 3.17 11.25
N PHE A 83 12.28 3.29 11.69
CA PHE A 83 13.27 2.23 11.49
C PHE A 83 13.01 1.01 12.36
N THR A 84 12.52 1.20 13.58
CA THR A 84 12.09 0.07 14.41
C THR A 84 10.98 -0.72 13.73
N TYR A 85 9.95 -0.04 13.22
CA TYR A 85 8.90 -0.65 12.44
C TYR A 85 9.44 -1.44 11.24
N LEU A 86 10.37 -0.86 10.46
CA LEU A 86 10.99 -1.55 9.33
C LEU A 86 11.82 -2.77 9.75
N SER A 87 12.51 -2.70 10.88
CA SER A 87 13.31 -3.80 11.43
C SER A 87 12.45 -4.99 11.86
N ASP A 88 11.32 -4.73 12.51
CA ASP A 88 10.34 -5.76 12.89
C ASP A 88 9.78 -6.44 11.64
N LEU A 89 9.45 -5.67 10.61
CA LEU A 89 8.99 -6.22 9.33
C LEU A 89 10.07 -7.05 8.65
N ALA A 90 11.31 -6.59 8.65
CA ALA A 90 12.42 -7.32 8.03
C ALA A 90 12.64 -8.67 8.72
N THR A 91 12.70 -8.67 10.06
CA THR A 91 12.89 -9.86 10.87
C THR A 91 11.77 -10.88 10.66
N GLU A 92 10.52 -10.44 10.71
CA GLU A 92 9.37 -11.32 10.51
C GLU A 92 9.34 -11.87 9.07
N PHE A 93 9.61 -11.02 8.07
CA PHE A 93 9.61 -11.44 6.67
C PHE A 93 10.68 -12.50 6.38
N THR A 94 11.90 -12.30 6.86
CA THR A 94 13.00 -13.27 6.69
C THR A 94 12.83 -14.54 7.54
N THR A 95 12.04 -14.49 8.61
CA THR A 95 11.69 -15.66 9.43
C THR A 95 10.56 -16.47 8.79
N THR A 96 9.57 -15.79 8.22
CA THR A 96 8.39 -16.42 7.60
C THR A 96 8.70 -17.02 6.24
N TYR A 97 9.51 -16.32 5.43
CA TYR A 97 9.84 -16.73 4.07
C TYR A 97 11.33 -17.01 3.94
N SER A 98 11.66 -18.14 3.32
CA SER A 98 13.05 -18.52 3.10
C SER A 98 13.71 -17.71 1.99
N SER A 99 15.03 -17.51 2.08
CA SER A 99 15.81 -16.77 1.07
C SER A 99 15.70 -17.34 -0.34
N SER A 100 15.54 -18.66 -0.46
CA SER A 100 15.33 -19.31 -1.77
C SER A 100 14.00 -18.92 -2.42
N GLN A 101 12.99 -18.54 -1.64
CA GLN A 101 11.69 -18.10 -2.17
C GLN A 101 11.73 -16.65 -2.64
N TYR A 102 12.18 -15.72 -1.78
CA TYR A 102 12.14 -14.29 -2.11
C TYR A 102 13.29 -13.84 -3.04
N LEU A 103 14.41 -14.56 -3.09
CA LEU A 103 15.49 -14.34 -4.06
C LEU A 103 15.34 -15.17 -5.34
N SER A 104 14.28 -15.97 -5.47
CA SER A 104 14.07 -16.78 -6.67
C SER A 104 14.00 -15.91 -7.92
N PRO A 105 14.69 -16.27 -9.02
CA PRO A 105 14.58 -15.55 -10.29
C PRO A 105 13.18 -15.66 -10.89
N ASN A 106 12.42 -16.71 -10.53
CA ASN A 106 11.05 -16.94 -11.00
C ASN A 106 9.98 -16.32 -10.08
N CYS A 107 10.39 -15.50 -9.11
CA CYS A 107 9.47 -14.83 -8.20
C CYS A 107 8.57 -13.86 -8.98
N ARG A 108 7.25 -13.92 -8.74
CA ARG A 108 6.27 -13.04 -9.38
C ARG A 108 6.13 -11.73 -8.60
N PRO A 109 5.78 -10.62 -9.26
CA PRO A 109 5.39 -9.41 -8.55
C PRO A 109 4.26 -9.70 -7.56
N TYR A 110 4.35 -9.14 -6.37
CA TYR A 110 3.38 -9.33 -5.29
C TYR A 110 3.21 -10.80 -4.87
N ALA A 111 4.24 -11.65 -5.00
CA ALA A 111 4.16 -13.05 -4.59
C ALA A 111 3.86 -13.25 -3.09
N PHE A 112 4.07 -12.23 -2.25
CA PHE A 112 3.95 -12.30 -0.79
C PHE A 112 2.82 -11.41 -0.26
N VAL A 113 1.73 -11.25 -1.01
CA VAL A 113 0.57 -10.42 -0.58
C VAL A 113 0.00 -10.79 0.78
N GLU A 114 0.08 -12.05 1.20
CA GLU A 114 -0.43 -12.51 2.49
C GLU A 114 0.24 -11.80 3.68
N PHE A 115 1.47 -11.33 3.49
CA PHE A 115 2.21 -10.57 4.49
C PHE A 115 1.60 -9.19 4.81
N ASP A 116 0.68 -8.68 3.95
CA ASP A 116 -0.06 -7.44 4.22
C ASP A 116 -0.79 -7.48 5.57
N THR A 117 -1.37 -8.62 5.94
CA THR A 117 -2.08 -8.79 7.23
C THR A 117 -1.16 -8.55 8.42
N PHE A 118 0.12 -8.94 8.33
CA PHE A 118 1.11 -8.65 9.35
C PHE A 118 1.50 -7.17 9.32
N MET A 119 1.82 -6.64 8.13
CA MET A 119 2.20 -5.22 7.98
C MET A 119 1.14 -4.26 8.52
N GLN A 120 -0.15 -4.52 8.27
CA GLN A 120 -1.26 -3.71 8.76
C GLN A 120 -1.43 -3.79 10.28
N ARG A 121 -1.28 -4.99 10.87
CA ARG A 121 -1.33 -5.17 12.33
C ARG A 121 -0.20 -4.41 13.00
N THR A 122 1.03 -4.60 12.52
CA THR A 122 2.21 -3.93 13.05
C THR A 122 2.10 -2.40 12.85
N LYS A 123 1.64 -1.94 11.69
CA LYS A 123 1.38 -0.51 11.43
C LYS A 123 0.44 0.10 12.47
N LYS A 124 -0.65 -0.58 12.83
CA LYS A 124 -1.58 -0.11 13.87
C LYS A 124 -0.91 0.00 15.24
N THR A 125 -0.09 -0.98 15.63
CA THR A 125 0.69 -0.95 16.87
C THR A 125 1.62 0.26 16.94
N TYR A 126 2.29 0.57 15.83
CA TYR A 126 3.23 1.71 15.73
C TYR A 126 2.55 3.08 15.51
N GLN A 127 1.25 3.09 15.24
CA GLN A 127 0.42 4.30 15.23
C GLN A 127 -0.15 4.62 16.62
N ASP A 128 -0.34 3.62 17.48
CA ASP A 128 -0.81 3.84 18.85
C ASP A 128 0.32 4.43 19.71
N SER A 129 0.15 5.69 20.09
CA SER A 129 1.10 6.47 20.87
C SER A 129 1.40 5.87 22.25
N ARG A 130 0.49 5.06 22.83
CA ARG A 130 0.71 4.41 24.13
C ARG A 130 1.58 3.17 24.01
N ALA A 131 1.42 2.41 22.92
CA ALA A 131 2.26 1.24 22.63
C ALA A 131 3.69 1.67 22.26
N SER A 132 3.82 2.76 21.51
CA SER A 132 5.11 3.35 21.12
C SER A 132 6.02 3.65 22.30
N GLN A 133 5.50 4.20 23.41
CA GLN A 133 6.31 4.53 24.59
C GLN A 133 6.89 3.30 25.31
N ASN A 134 6.21 2.15 25.21
CA ASN A 134 6.73 0.89 25.77
C ASN A 134 7.76 0.26 24.82
N LEU A 135 7.56 0.38 23.51
CA LEU A 135 8.51 -0.07 22.49
C LEU A 135 9.81 0.73 22.53
N ASP A 136 9.74 2.05 22.75
CA ASP A 136 10.92 2.92 22.88
C ASP A 136 11.84 2.52 24.04
N LYS A 137 11.27 1.95 25.12
CA LYS A 137 12.01 1.44 26.29
C LYS A 137 12.60 0.05 26.06
N LEU A 138 11.97 -0.76 25.22
CA LEU A 138 12.44 -2.11 24.89
C LEU A 138 13.55 -2.08 23.82
N ASN A 139 13.62 -1.03 23.01
CA ASN A 139 14.48 -0.99 21.84
C ASN A 139 15.77 -0.16 22.04
N ASP A 140 16.55 -0.57 23.03
CA ASP A 140 17.90 -0.07 23.31
C ASP A 140 18.96 -0.60 22.32
N GLU A 141 18.57 -1.47 21.38
CA GLU A 141 19.43 -2.04 20.33
C GLU A 141 19.58 -1.13 19.11
N LEU A 142 18.62 -0.24 18.83
CA LEU A 142 18.66 0.72 17.72
C LEU A 142 19.48 1.99 18.05
N ARG A 143 20.69 1.81 18.60
CA ARG A 143 21.57 2.90 19.08
C ARG A 143 22.07 3.87 18.01
N ASP A 144 21.95 3.55 16.73
CA ASP A 144 22.63 4.28 15.65
C ASP A 144 21.69 4.98 14.63
N VAL A 145 20.42 5.22 14.97
CA VAL A 145 19.50 5.98 14.07
C VAL A 145 20.01 7.41 13.77
N THR A 146 20.85 7.97 14.63
CA THR A 146 21.51 9.28 14.44
C THR A 146 22.52 9.30 13.30
N LYS A 147 23.07 8.14 12.90
CA LYS A 147 24.01 8.04 11.77
C LYS A 147 23.31 7.87 10.42
N VAL A 148 21.99 7.71 10.42
CA VAL A 148 21.23 7.49 9.19
C VAL A 148 21.23 8.73 8.32
N MET A 149 21.71 8.57 7.09
CA MET A 149 21.78 9.64 6.10
C MET A 149 20.38 10.16 5.75
N THR A 150 20.23 11.48 5.74
CA THR A 150 19.03 12.16 5.25
C THR A 150 19.34 12.79 3.90
N LYS A 151 18.49 12.54 2.90
CA LYS A 151 18.58 13.17 1.57
C LYS A 151 17.25 13.84 1.24
N ASN A 152 17.30 14.89 0.41
CA ASN A 152 16.08 15.41 -0.18
C ASN A 152 15.70 14.57 -1.41
N ILE A 153 14.40 14.40 -1.66
CA ILE A 153 13.92 13.74 -2.87
C ILE A 153 14.38 14.47 -4.13
N GLU A 154 14.44 15.80 -4.12
CA GLU A 154 14.85 16.62 -5.28
C GLU A 154 16.27 16.30 -5.73
N ASP A 155 17.20 16.07 -4.80
CA ASP A 155 18.58 15.67 -5.09
C ASP A 155 18.66 14.30 -5.76
N LEU A 156 17.70 13.42 -5.46
CA LEU A 156 17.61 12.08 -6.05
C LEU A 156 16.95 12.12 -7.43
N LEU A 157 16.01 13.04 -7.65
CA LEU A 157 15.34 13.27 -8.93
C LEU A 157 16.31 13.91 -9.95
N TYR A 158 17.04 14.96 -9.56
CA TYR A 158 17.93 15.70 -10.46
C TYR A 158 19.13 14.90 -10.97
N ARG A 159 19.62 13.93 -10.21
CA ARG A 159 20.71 13.04 -10.65
C ARG A 159 20.25 11.97 -11.66
N GLY A 160 18.96 11.94 -11.99
CA GLY A 160 18.36 10.84 -12.73
C GLY A 160 17.43 11.20 -13.89
N ASP A 161 16.91 12.43 -13.93
CA ASP A 161 15.71 12.77 -14.71
C ASP A 161 15.92 13.34 -16.13
N SER A 162 17.14 13.34 -16.68
CA SER A 162 17.28 13.71 -18.10
C SER A 162 16.85 12.61 -19.08
N LEU A 163 16.61 11.35 -18.66
CA LEU A 163 16.45 10.25 -19.64
C LEU A 163 15.14 9.47 -19.62
N GLU A 164 14.39 9.40 -18.51
CA GLU A 164 13.25 8.47 -18.42
C GLU A 164 11.98 9.16 -17.94
N ARG A 165 11.46 9.99 -18.85
CA ARG A 165 10.09 10.51 -18.92
C ARG A 165 9.11 9.77 -18.01
N MET A 166 8.48 10.56 -17.13
CA MET A 166 7.27 10.33 -16.33
C MET A 166 6.03 9.84 -17.12
N GLY A 167 6.17 9.20 -18.29
CA GLY A 167 5.08 8.83 -19.20
C GLY A 167 4.54 7.40 -19.06
N GLU A 168 5.32 6.44 -18.54
CA GLU A 168 4.92 5.02 -18.63
C GLU A 168 4.39 4.41 -17.31
N MET A 169 4.83 4.91 -16.14
CA MET A 169 4.48 4.28 -14.85
C MET A 169 3.06 4.56 -14.34
N SER A 170 2.41 5.67 -14.75
CA SER A 170 1.03 5.98 -14.34
C SER A 170 -0.04 5.22 -15.14
N GLY A 171 0.31 4.63 -16.29
CA GLY A 171 -0.61 3.85 -17.12
C GLY A 171 -0.90 2.45 -16.55
N ARG A 172 0.14 1.72 -16.16
CA ARG A 172 0.03 0.28 -15.87
C ARG A 172 -0.71 -0.03 -14.56
N LEU A 173 -0.55 0.76 -13.50
CA LEU A 173 -1.22 0.51 -12.21
C LEU A 173 -2.71 0.82 -12.24
N LYS A 174 -3.12 1.89 -12.95
CA LYS A 174 -4.54 2.22 -13.14
C LYS A 174 -5.22 1.18 -14.05
N GLU A 175 -4.47 0.58 -14.96
CA GLU A 175 -4.94 -0.44 -15.87
C GLU A 175 -5.06 -1.82 -15.19
N ASP A 176 -4.14 -2.16 -14.29
CA ASP A 176 -4.23 -3.38 -13.47
C ASP A 176 -5.36 -3.29 -12.43
N SER A 177 -5.52 -2.17 -11.72
CA SER A 177 -6.67 -1.97 -10.80
C SER A 177 -8.03 -1.96 -11.54
N LYS A 178 -8.09 -1.49 -12.79
CA LYS A 178 -9.28 -1.60 -13.64
C LYS A 178 -9.55 -3.05 -14.07
N LYS A 179 -8.52 -3.86 -14.32
CA LYS A 179 -8.67 -5.29 -14.64
C LYS A 179 -9.25 -6.06 -13.47
N TYR A 180 -8.80 -5.82 -12.24
CA TYR A 180 -9.35 -6.48 -11.05
C TYR A 180 -10.81 -6.09 -10.76
N ARG A 181 -11.16 -4.80 -10.92
CA ARG A 181 -12.57 -4.36 -10.83
C ARG A 181 -13.47 -4.98 -11.90
N ARG A 182 -13.01 -5.07 -13.16
CA ARG A 182 -13.77 -5.71 -14.24
C ARG A 182 -13.93 -7.22 -14.04
N ALA A 183 -12.91 -7.89 -13.51
CA ALA A 183 -12.98 -9.30 -13.16
C ALA A 183 -14.00 -9.55 -12.03
N ALA A 184 -14.05 -8.70 -11.00
CA ALA A 184 -15.04 -8.79 -9.92
C ALA A 184 -16.48 -8.58 -10.41
N VAL A 185 -16.73 -7.60 -11.29
CA VAL A 185 -18.07 -7.38 -11.89
C VAL A 185 -18.51 -8.58 -12.73
N ARG A 186 -17.59 -9.19 -13.49
CA ARG A 186 -17.88 -10.39 -14.28
C ARG A 186 -18.21 -11.59 -13.40
N ILE A 187 -17.44 -11.81 -12.32
CA ILE A 187 -17.72 -12.88 -11.34
C ILE A 187 -19.09 -12.66 -10.68
N ASN A 188 -19.45 -11.41 -10.33
CA ASN A 188 -20.76 -11.11 -9.76
C ASN A 188 -21.91 -11.37 -10.76
N TRP A 189 -21.74 -11.04 -12.04
CA TRP A 189 -22.74 -11.31 -13.09
C TRP A 189 -22.88 -12.81 -13.38
N GLU A 190 -21.77 -13.56 -13.39
CA GLU A 190 -21.79 -15.02 -13.53
C GLU A 190 -22.49 -15.71 -12.35
N LEU A 191 -22.26 -15.23 -11.12
CA LEU A 191 -22.96 -15.73 -9.93
C LEU A 191 -24.47 -15.43 -10.02
N LEU A 192 -24.86 -14.24 -10.47
CA LEU A 192 -26.26 -13.83 -10.62
C LEU A 192 -26.98 -14.64 -11.72
N LEU A 193 -26.30 -14.88 -12.84
CA LEU A 193 -26.78 -15.76 -13.90
C LEU A 193 -26.91 -17.21 -13.44
N LYS A 194 -25.94 -17.73 -12.67
CA LYS A 194 -26.04 -19.07 -12.07
C LYS A 194 -27.22 -19.17 -11.11
N HIS A 195 -27.51 -18.14 -10.31
CA HIS A 195 -28.69 -18.10 -9.46
C HIS A 195 -30.01 -18.02 -10.24
N LEU A 196 -30.03 -17.35 -11.40
CA LEU A 196 -31.19 -17.30 -12.31
C LEU A 196 -31.42 -18.62 -13.05
N VAL A 197 -30.36 -19.30 -13.47
CA VAL A 197 -30.42 -20.56 -14.25
C VAL A 197 -30.65 -21.77 -13.34
N ALA A 198 -30.18 -21.74 -12.09
CA ALA A 198 -30.34 -22.84 -11.12
C ALA A 198 -31.74 -22.94 -10.48
N GLY A 199 -32.72 -22.15 -10.92
CA GLY A 199 -34.14 -22.40 -10.64
C GLY A 199 -34.48 -22.60 -9.16
N ALA A 200 -34.16 -21.64 -8.29
CA ALA A 200 -34.66 -21.64 -6.91
C ALA A 200 -35.91 -20.74 -6.81
N PRO A 201 -37.11 -21.29 -6.56
CA PRO A 201 -38.30 -20.48 -6.36
C PRO A 201 -38.34 -20.00 -4.91
N LEU A 202 -37.73 -18.86 -4.61
CA LEU A 202 -37.96 -18.16 -3.34
C LEU A 202 -38.87 -16.96 -3.55
N HIS A 203 -40.15 -17.34 -3.50
CA HIS A 203 -41.36 -16.55 -3.36
C HIS A 203 -41.19 -15.27 -2.51
N ARG A 204 -41.41 -14.14 -3.19
CA ARG A 204 -42.11 -12.91 -2.73
C ARG A 204 -41.56 -12.03 -1.61
N HIS A 205 -40.50 -12.36 -0.87
CA HIS A 205 -39.97 -11.42 0.14
C HIS A 205 -38.81 -10.53 -0.33
N PHE A 206 -38.11 -10.87 -1.42
CA PHE A 206 -36.94 -10.11 -1.88
C PHE A 206 -37.28 -8.83 -2.65
N ALA A 207 -38.46 -8.77 -3.27
CA ALA A 207 -38.91 -7.60 -4.03
C ALA A 207 -39.12 -6.34 -3.16
N ARG A 208 -39.25 -6.50 -1.83
CA ARG A 208 -39.38 -5.39 -0.89
C ARG A 208 -38.04 -4.79 -0.45
N GLN A 209 -36.93 -5.55 -0.53
CA GLN A 209 -35.60 -5.06 -0.14
C GLN A 209 -34.90 -4.32 -1.29
N VAL A 210 -35.13 -4.74 -2.54
CA VAL A 210 -34.53 -4.12 -3.72
C VAL A 210 -35.16 -2.75 -4.04
N PHE A 211 -36.45 -2.55 -3.73
CA PHE A 211 -37.12 -1.26 -3.96
C PHE A 211 -36.75 -0.17 -2.93
N LEU A 212 -36.31 -0.55 -1.71
CA LEU A 212 -35.90 0.41 -0.68
C LEU A 212 -34.43 0.88 -0.82
N MET A 213 -33.58 0.12 -1.52
CA MET A 213 -32.19 0.51 -1.82
C MET A 213 -32.06 1.39 -3.07
N GLY A 214 -33.11 1.51 -3.89
CA GLY A 214 -33.11 2.33 -5.10
C GLY A 214 -33.31 3.83 -4.87
N SER A 215 -33.87 4.24 -3.72
CA SER A 215 -34.23 5.64 -3.46
C SER A 215 -33.18 6.48 -2.72
N SER A 216 -32.02 5.92 -2.39
CA SER A 216 -30.93 6.69 -1.73
C SER A 216 -29.70 6.94 -2.61
N VAL A 217 -29.66 6.43 -3.85
CA VAL A 217 -28.52 6.64 -4.77
C VAL A 217 -28.80 7.71 -5.84
N LEU A 218 -30.05 8.13 -6.02
CA LEU A 218 -30.36 9.30 -6.85
C LEU A 218 -31.07 10.33 -5.98
N GLY A 219 -30.33 11.36 -5.58
CA GLY A 219 -30.85 12.55 -4.94
C GLY A 219 -31.78 13.33 -5.88
N PHE A 220 -32.99 12.82 -6.09
CA PHE A 220 -34.09 13.54 -6.71
C PHE A 220 -35.14 13.82 -5.64
N THR A 221 -35.12 15.05 -5.14
CA THR A 221 -36.26 15.67 -4.46
C THR A 221 -37.45 15.61 -5.41
N VAL A 222 -38.40 14.69 -5.15
CA VAL A 222 -39.71 14.71 -5.80
C VAL A 222 -40.54 15.77 -5.09
N THR A 223 -40.58 16.97 -5.68
CA THR A 223 -41.60 17.96 -5.35
C THR A 223 -42.95 17.38 -5.76
N VAL A 224 -43.77 17.08 -4.76
CA VAL A 224 -45.18 16.73 -4.93
C VAL A 224 -45.87 17.92 -5.60
N ASN A 225 -46.47 17.71 -6.77
CA ASN A 225 -47.53 18.59 -7.23
C ASN A 225 -48.76 17.77 -7.58
N ILE A 226 -49.72 17.90 -6.67
CA ILE A 226 -51.11 17.47 -6.80
C ILE A 226 -51.74 18.32 -7.91
N CYS A 227 -52.36 17.69 -8.91
CA CYS A 227 -53.51 18.32 -9.56
C CYS A 227 -54.41 17.29 -10.27
N SER A 228 -55.71 17.45 -10.00
CA SER A 228 -56.89 16.74 -10.49
C SER A 228 -56.97 16.51 -11.99
N ALA A 229 -57.56 15.37 -12.37
CA ALA A 229 -58.87 15.32 -13.03
C ALA A 229 -59.50 13.95 -12.81
#